data_AF-A0A8I0T7U9-F1
#
_entry.id   AF-A0A8I0T7U9-F1
#
_cell.length_a   1.000
_cell.length_b   1.000
_cell.length_c   1.000
_cell.angle_alpha   90.00
_cell.angle_beta   90.00
_cell.angle_gamma   90.00
#
_symmetry.space_group_name_H-M   'P 1'
#
loop_
_entity.id
_entity.type
_entity.pdbx_description
1 polymer ?
#
loop_
_entity_poly.entity_id
_entity_poly.type
_entity_poly.pdbx_seq_one_letter_code
_entity_poly.pdbx_strand_id
1 'polypeptide(L)'
;MNTRLTTIETMPEELLPHCQWLYDSIKARRMSQSEMMNEFNRRIADSSEPAVSRSGLNRYVMRVRSGDIRRPEAIEQPIIQHSIRIFTPDFRRKLVEKQGASSTALLEATLSALVADKDN
;
A
#
# COMPACT_ATOMS: atom_id res chain seq x y z
N MET A 1 -9.90 12.28 -32.47
CA MET A 1 -10.81 11.63 -31.51
C MET A 1 -10.47 12.19 -30.12
N ASN A 2 -11.36 12.94 -29.48
CA ASN A 2 -11.15 13.43 -28.11
C ASN A 2 -11.40 12.27 -27.15
N THR A 3 -10.36 11.50 -26.82
CA THR A 3 -10.47 10.40 -25.87
C THR A 3 -10.67 10.99 -24.48
N ARG A 4 -11.87 10.83 -23.91
CA ARG A 4 -12.15 11.25 -22.52
C ARG A 4 -11.16 10.56 -21.59
N LEU A 5 -10.36 11.34 -20.87
CA LEU A 5 -9.48 10.87 -19.82
C LEU A 5 -10.32 10.13 -18.76
N THR A 6 -9.85 8.97 -18.35
CA THR A 6 -10.43 8.18 -17.27
C THR A 6 -10.03 8.79 -15.93
N THR A 7 -10.86 8.62 -14.90
CA THR A 7 -10.59 9.12 -13.54
C THR A 7 -9.24 8.67 -13.01
N ILE A 8 -8.74 7.50 -13.42
CA ILE A 8 -7.43 6.97 -13.04
C ILE A 8 -6.28 7.73 -13.73
N GLU A 9 -6.47 8.23 -14.95
CA GLU A 9 -5.46 9.05 -15.65
C GLU A 9 -5.33 10.46 -15.08
N THR A 10 -6.39 10.94 -14.42
CA THR A 10 -6.40 12.25 -13.75
C THR A 10 -6.12 12.13 -12.26
N MET A 11 -5.76 10.94 -11.77
CA MET A 11 -5.46 10.77 -10.35
C MET A 11 -4.17 11.50 -9.99
N PRO A 12 -4.12 12.13 -8.80
CA PRO A 12 -2.91 12.72 -8.27
C PRO A 12 -1.77 11.71 -8.19
N GLU A 13 -0.54 12.23 -8.28
CA GLU A 13 0.67 11.39 -8.20
C GLU A 13 0.75 10.59 -6.89
N GLU A 14 0.18 11.11 -5.80
CA GLU A 14 0.14 10.44 -4.50
C GLU A 14 -0.62 9.10 -4.54
N LEU A 15 -1.55 8.93 -5.49
CA LEU A 15 -2.38 7.73 -5.61
C LEU A 15 -1.83 6.71 -6.62
N LEU A 16 -0.78 7.06 -7.37
CA LEU A 16 -0.12 6.15 -8.32
C LEU A 16 0.34 4.82 -7.69
N PRO A 17 0.84 4.77 -6.43
CA PRO A 17 1.16 3.51 -5.77
C PRO A 17 -0.06 2.57 -5.62
N HIS A 18 -1.25 3.13 -5.39
CA HIS A 18 -2.48 2.35 -5.30
C HIS A 18 -2.92 1.83 -6.68
N CYS A 19 -2.74 2.64 -7.73
CA CYS A 19 -2.99 2.22 -9.11
C CYS A 19 -2.06 1.08 -9.52
N GLN A 20 -0.78 1.16 -9.13
CA GLN A 20 0.19 0.11 -9.34
C GLN A 20 -0.21 -1.18 -8.59
N TRP A 21 -0.56 -1.09 -7.31
CA TRP A 21 -1.03 -2.23 -6.53
C TRP A 21 -2.21 -2.95 -7.20
N LEU A 22 -3.17 -2.18 -7.73
CA LEU A 22 -4.33 -2.72 -8.41
C LEU A 22 -3.93 -3.48 -9.68
N TYR A 23 -3.02 -2.91 -10.47
CA TYR A 23 -2.48 -3.57 -11.67
C TYR A 23 -1.73 -4.87 -11.34
N ASP A 24 -0.88 -4.84 -10.30
CA ASP A 24 -0.13 -6.02 -9.85
C ASP A 24 -1.06 -7.11 -9.32
N SER A 25 -2.13 -6.73 -8.62
CA SER A 25 -3.15 -7.65 -8.13
C SER A 25 -3.92 -8.32 -9.27
N ILE A 26 -4.27 -7.55 -10.32
CA ILE A 26 -4.90 -8.08 -11.55
C ILE A 26 -3.96 -9.07 -12.23
N LYS A 27 -2.67 -8.73 -12.37
CA LYS A 27 -1.67 -9.61 -12.99
C LYS A 27 -1.46 -10.89 -12.20
N ALA A 28 -1.42 -10.80 -10.87
CA ALA A 28 -1.24 -11.94 -9.98
C ALA A 28 -2.46 -12.87 -9.90
N ARG A 29 -3.64 -12.43 -10.38
CA ARG A 29 -4.91 -13.18 -10.35
C ARG A 29 -5.29 -13.75 -8.96
N ARG A 30 -4.86 -13.09 -7.88
CA ARG A 30 -5.04 -13.57 -6.51
C ARG A 30 -6.40 -13.22 -5.89
N MET A 31 -7.12 -12.28 -6.49
CA MET A 31 -8.36 -11.71 -5.94
C MET A 31 -9.41 -11.58 -7.05
N SER A 32 -10.70 -11.65 -6.67
CA SER A 32 -11.77 -11.30 -7.61
C SER A 32 -11.73 -9.81 -7.95
N GLN A 33 -12.24 -9.44 -9.12
CA GLN A 33 -12.29 -8.04 -9.54
C GLN A 33 -13.05 -7.15 -8.55
N SER A 34 -14.11 -7.69 -7.94
CA SER A 34 -14.91 -6.95 -6.94
C SER A 34 -14.11 -6.67 -5.67
N GLU A 35 -13.35 -7.65 -5.18
CA GLU A 35 -12.51 -7.47 -3.99
C GLU A 35 -11.38 -6.47 -4.26
N MET A 36 -10.73 -6.56 -5.43
CA MET A 36 -9.69 -5.60 -5.81
C MET A 36 -10.22 -4.17 -5.88
N MET A 37 -11.44 -3.98 -6.43
CA MET A 37 -12.08 -2.67 -6.49
C MET A 37 -12.42 -2.12 -5.10
N ASN A 38 -12.98 -2.95 -4.23
CA ASN A 38 -13.32 -2.54 -2.87
C ASN A 38 -12.08 -2.13 -2.09
N GLU A 39 -11.01 -2.92 -2.20
CA GLU A 39 -9.74 -2.65 -1.56
C GLU A 39 -9.05 -1.41 -2.13
N PHE A 40 -9.08 -1.22 -3.45
CA PHE A 40 -8.57 -0.01 -4.08
C PHE A 40 -9.31 1.24 -3.60
N ASN A 41 -10.66 1.21 -3.62
CA ASN A 41 -11.47 2.33 -3.15
C ASN A 41 -11.27 2.60 -1.65
N ARG A 42 -11.02 1.56 -0.85
CA ARG A 42 -10.63 1.72 0.57
C ARG A 42 -9.29 2.44 0.71
N ARG A 43 -8.29 2.10 -0.12
CA ARG A 43 -6.95 2.71 -0.07
C ARG A 43 -6.94 4.17 -0.46
N ILE A 44 -7.78 4.57 -1.39
CA ILE A 44 -7.91 5.98 -1.82
C ILE A 44 -8.97 6.74 -1.02
N ALA A 45 -9.66 6.11 -0.06
CA ALA A 45 -10.76 6.75 0.68
C ALA A 45 -10.29 7.93 1.55
N ASP A 46 -9.02 7.91 1.98
CA ASP A 46 -8.40 8.99 2.74
C ASP A 46 -7.95 10.17 1.85
N SER A 47 -8.04 10.01 0.52
CA SER A 47 -7.75 11.06 -0.44
C SER A 47 -9.00 11.88 -0.78
N SER A 48 -8.82 13.07 -1.36
CA SER A 48 -9.93 13.89 -1.85
C SER A 48 -10.57 13.37 -3.13
N GLU A 49 -10.12 12.22 -3.66
CA GLU A 49 -10.58 11.69 -4.93
C GLU A 49 -11.86 10.85 -4.79
N PRO A 50 -12.78 10.94 -5.77
CA PRO A 50 -13.98 10.12 -5.78
C PRO A 50 -13.63 8.65 -6.01
N ALA A 51 -14.45 7.77 -5.41
CA ALA A 51 -14.33 6.33 -5.61
C ALA A 51 -14.37 5.97 -7.11
N VAL A 52 -13.48 5.08 -7.53
CA VAL A 52 -13.40 4.65 -8.91
C VAL A 52 -14.49 3.63 -9.19
N SER A 53 -15.16 3.79 -10.34
CA SER A 53 -16.14 2.83 -10.82
C SER A 53 -15.47 1.67 -11.57
N ARG A 54 -16.11 0.49 -11.57
CA ARG A 54 -15.63 -0.69 -12.32
C ARG A 54 -15.45 -0.41 -13.82
N SER A 55 -16.34 0.39 -14.41
CA SER A 55 -16.25 0.80 -15.82
C SER A 55 -15.08 1.76 -16.08
N GLY A 56 -14.77 2.64 -15.12
CA GLY A 56 -13.58 3.49 -15.16
C GLY A 56 -12.30 2.65 -15.14
N LEU A 57 -12.21 1.68 -14.23
CA LEU A 57 -11.08 0.77 -14.15
C LEU A 57 -10.89 -0.05 -15.42
N ASN A 58 -11.95 -0.69 -15.94
CA ASN A 58 -11.84 -1.53 -17.13
C ASN A 58 -11.34 -0.73 -18.34
N ARG A 59 -11.83 0.49 -18.54
CA ARG A 59 -11.35 1.37 -19.63
C ARG A 59 -9.87 1.70 -19.48
N TYR A 60 -9.44 2.04 -18.26
CA TYR A 60 -8.05 2.32 -17.97
C TYR A 60 -7.15 1.10 -18.24
N VAL A 61 -7.49 -0.08 -17.70
CA VAL A 61 -6.71 -1.32 -17.90
C VAL A 61 -6.59 -1.68 -19.38
N MET A 62 -7.67 -1.54 -20.14
CA MET A 62 -7.66 -1.81 -21.58
C MET A 62 -6.76 -0.83 -22.33
N ARG A 63 -6.74 0.45 -21.94
CA ARG A 63 -5.84 1.47 -22.53
C ARG A 63 -4.37 1.25 -22.17
N VAL A 64 -4.07 0.80 -20.94
CA VAL A 64 -2.72 0.38 -20.57
C VAL A 64 -2.30 -0.84 -21.40
N ARG A 65 -3.22 -1.80 -21.60
CA ARG A 65 -2.96 -3.02 -22.37
C ARG A 65 -2.78 -2.77 -23.87
N SER A 66 -3.53 -1.83 -24.45
CA SER A 66 -3.38 -1.43 -25.86
C SER A 66 -2.12 -0.59 -26.11
N GLY A 67 -1.49 -0.08 -25.05
CA GLY A 67 -0.33 0.81 -25.14
C GLY A 67 -0.69 2.28 -25.37
N ASP A 68 -1.99 2.63 -25.30
CA ASP A 68 -2.45 4.01 -25.44
C ASP A 68 -1.99 4.91 -24.30
N ILE A 69 -1.75 4.32 -23.12
CA ILE A 69 -1.25 5.00 -21.94
C ILE A 69 -0.16 4.17 -21.28
N ARG A 70 0.86 4.86 -20.75
CA ARG A 70 1.92 4.20 -20.00
C ARG A 70 1.38 3.73 -18.66
N ARG A 71 1.84 2.55 -18.23
CA ARG A 71 1.61 2.08 -16.87
C ARG A 71 2.20 3.09 -15.88
N PRO A 72 1.48 3.44 -14.80
CA PRO A 72 2.04 4.21 -13.72
C PRO A 72 3.12 3.37 -13.05
N GLU A 73 4.34 3.84 -13.18
CA GLU A 73 5.46 3.41 -12.39
C GLU A 73 5.36 4.22 -11.10
N ALA A 74 5.21 3.56 -9.95
CA ALA A 74 5.30 4.27 -8.69
C ALA A 74 6.68 4.94 -8.64
N ILE A 75 6.66 6.25 -8.40
CA ILE A 75 7.81 6.91 -7.82
C ILE A 75 8.07 6.13 -6.54
N GLU A 76 9.26 5.53 -6.41
CA GLU A 76 9.66 4.83 -5.19
C GLU A 76 9.35 5.77 -4.03
N GLN A 77 8.31 5.47 -3.26
CA GLN A 77 8.12 6.17 -2.00
C GLN A 77 9.41 5.93 -1.24
N PRO A 78 10.13 6.98 -0.80
CA PRO A 78 11.33 6.79 -0.03
C PRO A 78 10.92 5.85 1.09
N ILE A 79 11.57 4.69 1.15
CA ILE A 79 11.35 3.70 2.19
C ILE A 79 11.55 4.51 3.46
N ILE A 80 10.45 4.91 4.11
CA ILE A 80 10.54 5.49 5.43
C ILE A 80 11.03 4.30 6.22
N GLN A 81 12.35 4.27 6.44
CA GLN A 81 13.00 3.44 7.44
C GLN A 81 12.28 3.79 8.73
N HIS A 82 11.17 3.10 8.96
CA HIS A 82 10.60 2.96 10.28
C HIS A 82 11.76 2.31 11.01
N SER A 83 12.51 3.10 11.76
CA SER A 83 13.35 2.56 12.82
C SER A 83 12.42 1.61 13.54
N ILE A 84 12.61 0.30 13.38
CA ILE A 84 11.65 -0.70 13.83
C ILE A 84 11.71 -0.66 15.35
N ARG A 85 10.95 0.27 15.93
CA ARG A 85 10.62 0.26 17.34
C ARG A 85 9.57 -0.82 17.46
N ILE A 86 10.01 -2.02 17.80
CA ILE A 86 9.15 -3.20 17.96
C ILE A 86 7.98 -2.86 18.91
N PHE A 87 8.26 -2.04 19.93
CA PHE A 87 7.24 -1.51 20.84
C PHE A 87 6.99 -0.03 20.60
N THR A 88 5.72 0.37 20.62
CA THR A 88 5.37 1.79 20.73
C THR A 88 5.87 2.35 22.07
N PRO A 89 6.19 3.64 22.18
CA PRO A 89 6.69 4.24 23.43
C PRO A 89 5.77 3.99 24.62
N ASP A 90 4.45 4.08 24.41
CA ASP A 90 3.45 3.85 25.46
C ASP A 90 3.39 2.39 25.91
N PHE A 91 3.46 1.46 24.96
CA PHE A 91 3.49 0.04 25.29
C PHE A 91 4.77 -0.32 26.04
N ARG A 92 5.93 0.18 25.57
CA ARG A 92 7.22 -0.02 26.23
C ARG A 92 7.20 0.47 27.67
N ARG A 93 6.67 1.68 27.92
CA ARG A 93 6.53 2.23 29.28
C ARG A 93 5.72 1.30 30.18
N LYS A 94 4.53 0.86 29.73
CA LYS A 94 3.69 -0.08 30.48
C LYS A 94 4.39 -1.41 30.73
N LEU A 95 5.18 -1.90 29.77
CA LEU A 95 5.93 -3.14 29.91
C LEU A 95 7.04 -3.01 30.97
N VAL A 96 7.79 -1.91 30.96
CA VAL A 96 8.84 -1.63 31.94
C VAL A 96 8.25 -1.54 33.35
N GLU A 97 7.10 -0.88 33.52
CA GLU A 97 6.40 -0.78 34.81
C GLU A 97 5.98 -2.15 35.36
N LYS A 98 5.65 -3.11 34.49
CA LYS A 98 5.14 -4.44 34.90
C LYS A 98 6.22 -5.52 35.00
N GLN A 99 7.21 -5.49 34.11
CA GLN A 99 8.18 -6.58 33.92
C GLN A 99 9.64 -6.16 34.15
N GLY A 100 9.87 -4.86 34.36
CA GLY A 100 11.21 -4.29 34.52
C GLY A 100 11.90 -3.97 33.19
N ALA A 101 12.88 -3.06 33.26
CA ALA A 101 13.59 -2.55 32.09
C ALA A 101 14.41 -3.64 31.37
N SER A 102 15.09 -4.50 32.12
CA SER A 102 15.96 -5.55 31.56
C SER A 102 15.18 -6.59 30.76
N SER A 103 14.06 -7.08 31.31
CA SER A 103 13.17 -8.04 30.63
C SER A 103 12.56 -7.43 29.37
N THR A 104 12.16 -6.16 29.44
CA THR A 104 11.61 -5.43 28.28
C THR A 104 12.63 -5.30 27.17
N ALA A 105 13.89 -4.97 27.51
CA ALA A 105 14.96 -4.86 26.53
C ALA A 105 15.29 -6.21 25.86
N LEU A 106 15.29 -7.31 26.63
CA LEU A 106 15.52 -8.65 26.09
C LEU A 106 14.40 -9.07 25.11
N LEU A 107 13.15 -8.80 25.45
CA LEU A 107 12.00 -9.07 24.58
C LEU A 107 12.08 -8.27 23.28
N GLU A 108 12.42 -6.98 23.38
CA GLU A 108 12.58 -6.10 22.22
C GLU A 108 13.69 -6.59 21.29
N ALA A 109 14.84 -6.99 21.84
CA ALA A 109 15.97 -7.55 21.08
C ALA A 109 15.61 -8.89 20.42
N THR A 110 14.92 -9.79 21.13
CA THR A 110 14.54 -11.11 20.61
C THR A 110 13.55 -10.99 19.45
N LEU A 111 12.56 -10.12 19.59
CA LEU A 111 11.58 -9.86 18.52
C LEU A 111 12.23 -9.18 17.32
N SER A 112 13.17 -8.25 17.55
CA SER A 112 13.91 -7.61 16.46
C SER A 112 14.75 -8.63 15.67
N ALA A 113 15.36 -9.60 16.34
CA ALA A 113 16.11 -10.67 15.67
C ALA A 113 15.19 -11.58 14.84
N LEU A 114 14.00 -11.90 15.34
CA LEU A 114 13.02 -12.73 14.62
C LEU A 114 12.45 -12.06 13.37
N VAL A 115 12.32 -10.73 13.38
CA VAL A 115 11.91 -9.96 12.19
C VAL A 115 13.05 -9.92 11.17
N ALA A 116 14.29 -9.66 11.61
CA ALA A 116 15.45 -9.58 10.73
C ALA A 116 15.76 -10.90 9.98
N ASP A 117 15.49 -12.05 10.59
CA ASP A 117 15.71 -13.37 9.97
C ASP A 117 14.68 -13.73 8.89
N LYS A 118 13.55 -13.00 8.81
CA LYS A 118 12.52 -13.21 7.78
C LYS A 118 12.78 -12.47 6.47
N ASP A 119 13.71 -11.52 6.48
CA ASP A 119 14.06 -10.69 5.32
C ASP A 119 15.28 -11.23 4.55
N ASN A 120 15.75 -12.45 4.88
CA ASN A 120 16.89 -13.15 4.26
C ASN A 120 16.44 -14.47 3.60
#